data_AF-A0A1I1R244-F1
#
_entry.id   AF-A0A1I1R244-F1
#
_cell.length_a   1.000
_cell.length_b   1.000
_cell.length_c   1.000
_cell.angle_alpha   90.00
_cell.angle_beta   90.00
_cell.angle_gamma   90.00
#
_symmetry.space_group_name_H-M   'P 1'
#
loop_
_entity.id
_entity.type
_entity.pdbx_description
1 polymer ?
#
loop_
_entity_poly.entity_id
_entity_poly.type
_entity_poly.pdbx_seq_one_letter_code
_entity_poly.pdbx_strand_id
1 'polypeptide(L)'
;MNLTEKVYQEHADQHYALLEDSAHCVYIKRPVFKKVLLGLSKNYLRSEVLLDLFDSFDPNKRGYERVVYQDIDVISLEDKEVVPVLKTRSEKRLEKDQKPDFGKKLKKEKLFTESKKPKVGYCIRTGEEIPFNPERPFSYNAYRSWVQFENYDFPEKYCHETGKASNGKTSMANPILKNSYSSWR
;
A
#
# COMPACT_ATOMS: atom_id res chain seq x y z
N MET A 1 11.35 3.92 35.80
CA MET A 1 11.01 2.68 35.08
C MET A 1 11.51 1.48 35.86
N ASN A 2 10.63 0.53 36.09
CA ASN A 2 10.94 -0.80 36.62
C ASN A 2 11.84 -1.55 35.62
N LEU A 3 12.70 -2.48 36.09
CA LEU A 3 13.51 -3.37 35.24
C LEU A 3 12.70 -4.02 34.10
N THR A 4 11.50 -4.52 34.40
CA THR A 4 10.60 -5.12 33.41
C THR A 4 10.24 -4.13 32.30
N GLU A 5 9.93 -2.88 32.68
CA GLU A 5 9.56 -1.80 31.77
C GLU A 5 10.74 -1.40 30.86
N LYS A 6 11.96 -1.35 31.41
CA LYS A 6 13.17 -1.12 30.62
C LYS A 6 13.42 -2.23 29.60
N VAL A 7 13.29 -3.48 30.02
CA VAL A 7 13.45 -4.65 29.14
C VAL A 7 12.42 -4.62 28.01
N TYR A 8 11.14 -4.32 28.31
CA TYR A 8 10.11 -4.17 27.28
C TYR A 8 10.43 -3.02 26.32
N GLN A 9 10.86 -1.87 26.82
CA GLN A 9 11.19 -0.72 26.00
C GLN A 9 12.39 -1.02 25.09
N GLU A 10 13.45 -1.59 25.63
CA GLU A 10 14.64 -2.01 24.85
C GLU A 10 14.27 -3.03 23.76
N HIS A 11 13.44 -4.02 24.08
CA HIS A 11 12.94 -4.96 23.09
C HIS A 11 12.09 -4.28 22.02
N ALA A 12 11.19 -3.35 22.40
CA ALA A 12 10.37 -2.61 21.44
C ALA A 12 11.21 -1.72 20.52
N ASP A 13 12.22 -1.05 21.09
CA ASP A 13 13.12 -0.16 20.37
C ASP A 13 14.01 -0.94 19.38
N GLN A 14 14.42 -2.16 19.73
CA GLN A 14 15.27 -3.01 18.89
C GLN A 14 14.48 -3.98 18.00
N HIS A 15 13.17 -4.12 18.21
CA HIS A 15 12.34 -5.13 17.55
C HIS A 15 12.45 -5.06 16.02
N TYR A 16 12.32 -3.86 15.46
CA TYR A 16 12.37 -3.66 14.01
C TYR A 16 13.76 -3.96 13.44
N ALA A 17 14.82 -3.53 14.12
CA ALA A 17 16.19 -3.83 13.71
C ALA A 17 16.46 -5.35 13.71
N LEU A 18 16.01 -6.07 14.74
CA LEU A 18 16.14 -7.53 14.79
C LEU A 18 15.41 -8.22 13.62
N LEU A 19 14.20 -7.75 13.29
CA LEU A 19 13.42 -8.27 12.18
C LEU A 19 14.06 -7.98 10.80
N GLU A 20 14.66 -6.82 10.63
CA GLU A 20 15.29 -6.41 9.36
C GLU A 20 16.67 -7.04 9.17
N ASP A 21 17.51 -7.02 10.21
CA ASP A 21 18.92 -7.36 10.08
C ASP A 21 19.20 -8.86 10.25
N SER A 22 18.42 -9.53 11.10
CA SER A 22 18.78 -10.88 11.59
C SER A 22 17.70 -11.94 11.39
N ALA A 23 16.42 -11.56 11.31
CA ALA A 23 15.35 -12.53 11.23
C ALA A 23 15.25 -13.17 9.84
N HIS A 24 14.94 -14.47 9.82
CA HIS A 24 14.66 -15.22 8.61
C HIS A 24 13.14 -15.39 8.48
N CYS A 25 12.53 -14.80 7.45
CA CYS A 25 11.13 -15.04 7.16
C CYS A 25 10.98 -16.38 6.46
N VAL A 26 10.39 -17.36 7.14
CA VAL A 26 10.20 -18.72 6.62
C VAL A 26 8.74 -19.05 6.31
N TYR A 27 7.81 -18.22 6.76
CA TYR A 27 6.38 -18.45 6.58
C TYR A 27 5.60 -17.14 6.53
N ILE A 28 4.67 -17.02 5.58
CA ILE A 28 3.73 -15.92 5.48
C ILE A 28 2.35 -16.45 5.10
N LYS A 29 1.35 -16.12 5.91
CA LYS A 29 -0.06 -16.37 5.61
C LYS A 29 -0.87 -15.09 5.79
N ARG A 30 -1.74 -14.78 4.83
CA ARG A 30 -2.53 -13.54 4.81
C ARG A 30 -4.01 -13.80 4.62
N PRO A 31 -4.88 -13.02 5.30
CA PRO A 31 -6.30 -13.04 5.04
C PRO A 31 -6.62 -12.36 3.70
N VAL A 32 -7.44 -13.02 2.89
CA VAL A 32 -8.00 -12.50 1.64
C VAL A 32 -9.41 -11.99 1.94
N PHE A 33 -9.69 -10.76 1.54
CA PHE A 33 -10.96 -10.10 1.80
C PHE A 33 -11.66 -9.69 0.51
N LYS A 34 -12.95 -9.97 0.43
CA LYS A 34 -13.82 -9.43 -0.60
C LYS A 34 -14.34 -8.06 -0.20
N LYS A 35 -14.13 -7.06 -1.04
CA LYS A 35 -14.76 -5.73 -0.86
C LYS A 35 -16.28 -5.86 -1.12
N VAL A 36 -17.08 -5.33 -0.21
CA VAL A 36 -18.55 -5.30 -0.27
C VAL A 36 -19.00 -3.84 -0.07
N LEU A 37 -20.23 -3.50 -0.47
CA LEU A 37 -20.76 -2.13 -0.45
C LEU A 37 -19.80 -1.11 -1.09
N LEU A 38 -19.43 -1.33 -2.35
CA LEU A 38 -18.53 -0.42 -3.09
C LEU A 38 -17.18 -0.16 -2.40
N GLY A 39 -16.73 -1.02 -1.48
CA GLY A 39 -15.45 -0.89 -0.78
C GLY A 39 -15.53 -0.38 0.66
N LEU A 40 -16.72 -0.06 1.17
CA LEU A 40 -16.94 0.39 2.56
C LEU A 40 -16.75 -0.74 3.58
N SER A 41 -16.99 -1.99 3.19
CA SER A 41 -16.78 -3.14 4.06
C SER A 41 -15.99 -4.24 3.37
N LYS A 42 -15.33 -5.06 4.18
CA LYS A 42 -14.52 -6.19 3.73
C LYS A 42 -15.03 -7.45 4.42
N ASN A 43 -15.43 -8.43 3.62
CA ASN A 43 -15.78 -9.75 4.14
C ASN A 43 -14.57 -10.67 4.00
N TYR A 44 -14.15 -11.30 5.09
CA TYR A 44 -13.12 -12.33 5.04
C TYR A 44 -13.59 -13.49 4.16
N LEU A 45 -12.73 -13.92 3.23
CA LEU A 45 -13.00 -15.08 2.38
C LEU A 45 -12.23 -16.29 2.86
N ARG A 46 -10.90 -16.18 2.92
CA ARG A 46 -9.98 -17.26 3.25
C ARG A 46 -8.64 -16.70 3.68
N SER A 47 -7.73 -17.56 4.11
CA SER A 47 -6.33 -17.19 4.32
C SER A 47 -5.46 -17.91 3.31
N GLU A 48 -4.52 -17.20 2.71
CA GLU A 48 -3.63 -17.71 1.67
C GLU A 48 -2.19 -17.71 2.17
N VAL A 49 -1.46 -18.80 1.90
CA VAL A 49 -0.05 -18.93 2.25
C VAL A 49 0.77 -18.39 1.09
N LEU A 50 1.58 -17.36 1.36
CA LEU A 50 2.41 -16.65 0.37
C LEU A 50 3.85 -17.13 0.38
N LEU A 51 4.31 -17.64 1.52
CA LEU A 51 5.63 -18.21 1.72
C LEU A 51 5.50 -19.38 2.68
N ASP A 52 6.07 -20.51 2.31
CA ASP A 52 6.20 -21.68 3.18
C ASP A 52 7.53 -22.38 2.90
N LEU A 53 8.48 -22.18 3.80
CA LEU A 53 9.80 -22.77 3.73
C LEU A 53 10.03 -23.78 4.87
N PHE A 54 9.01 -24.18 5.64
CA PHE A 54 9.21 -25.02 6.84
C PHE A 54 10.05 -26.26 6.57
N ASP A 55 9.75 -26.99 5.49
CA ASP A 55 10.43 -28.25 5.17
C ASP A 55 11.80 -28.05 4.48
N SER A 56 12.07 -26.85 3.95
CA SER A 56 13.25 -26.56 3.12
C SER A 56 14.17 -25.51 3.72
N PHE A 57 13.83 -24.97 4.89
CA PHE A 57 14.59 -23.94 5.56
C PHE A 57 15.90 -24.49 6.10
N ASP A 58 16.99 -24.04 5.49
CA ASP A 58 18.34 -24.30 5.95
C ASP A 58 19.19 -23.04 5.71
N PRO A 59 19.46 -22.23 6.76
CA PRO A 59 20.22 -21.00 6.63
C PRO A 59 21.71 -21.25 6.31
N ASN A 60 22.22 -22.48 6.51
CA ASN A 60 23.59 -22.84 6.19
C ASN A 60 23.74 -23.39 4.77
N LYS A 61 22.63 -23.60 4.06
CA LYS A 61 22.64 -24.11 2.70
C LYS A 61 23.33 -23.11 1.77
N ARG A 62 24.28 -23.60 0.98
CA ARG A 62 24.99 -22.78 -0.01
C ARG A 62 24.01 -22.20 -1.02
N GLY A 63 23.97 -20.87 -1.13
CA GLY A 63 23.06 -20.15 -2.02
C GLY A 63 21.68 -19.82 -1.40
N TYR A 64 21.48 -20.08 -0.11
CA TYR A 64 20.34 -19.55 0.62
C TYR A 64 20.39 -18.01 0.64
N GLU A 65 19.31 -17.37 0.22
CA GLU A 65 19.11 -15.92 0.32
C GLU A 65 18.08 -15.65 1.42
N ARG A 66 18.43 -14.78 2.38
CA ARG A 66 17.56 -14.45 3.50
C ARG A 66 16.35 -13.68 2.98
N VAL A 67 15.15 -14.16 3.31
CA VAL A 67 13.91 -13.43 3.06
C VAL A 67 13.62 -12.53 4.27
N VAL A 68 13.57 -11.22 4.04
CA VAL A 68 13.20 -10.22 5.05
C VAL A 68 11.70 -9.95 4.93
N TYR A 69 10.99 -9.89 6.06
CA TYR A 69 9.53 -9.75 6.07
C TYR A 69 9.05 -8.46 5.39
N GLN A 70 9.79 -7.37 5.58
CA GLN A 70 9.50 -6.04 5.06
C GLN A 70 9.66 -5.94 3.54
N ASP A 71 10.49 -6.79 2.93
CA ASP A 71 10.72 -6.81 1.48
C ASP A 71 9.55 -7.42 0.70
N ILE A 72 8.65 -8.10 1.40
CA ILE A 72 7.46 -8.70 0.80
C ILE A 72 6.37 -7.64 0.79
N ASP A 73 5.94 -7.23 -0.41
CA ASP A 73 4.82 -6.30 -0.54
C ASP A 73 3.49 -7.02 -0.24
N VAL A 74 3.16 -7.03 1.04
CA VAL A 74 1.97 -7.70 1.62
C VAL A 74 0.67 -7.01 1.22
N ILE A 75 0.72 -5.73 0.82
CA ILE A 75 -0.45 -4.84 0.81
C ILE A 75 -1.25 -4.99 -0.49
N SER A 76 -0.65 -5.51 -1.56
CA SER A 76 -1.24 -5.52 -2.91
C SER A 76 -2.17 -6.71 -3.24
N LEU A 77 -2.53 -7.56 -2.28
CA LEU A 77 -3.45 -8.69 -2.51
C LEU A 77 -4.92 -8.25 -2.46
N GLU A 78 -5.31 -7.37 -3.38
CA GLU A 78 -6.72 -7.16 -3.70
C GLU A 78 -7.12 -8.18 -4.79
N ASP A 79 -8.35 -8.70 -4.71
CA ASP A 79 -8.98 -9.82 -5.47
C ASP A 79 -8.68 -9.97 -6.99
N LYS A 80 -7.93 -9.06 -7.63
CA LYS A 80 -7.60 -9.08 -9.06
C LYS A 80 -6.18 -9.52 -9.41
N GLU A 81 -5.29 -9.66 -8.43
CA GLU A 81 -3.95 -10.20 -8.66
C GLU A 81 -3.77 -11.46 -7.82
N VAL A 82 -4.33 -12.57 -8.30
CA VAL A 82 -3.76 -13.88 -7.99
C VAL A 82 -2.33 -13.81 -8.51
N VAL A 83 -1.39 -13.57 -7.60
CA VAL A 83 0.02 -13.42 -7.89
C VAL A 83 0.44 -14.63 -8.72
N PRO A 84 0.85 -14.47 -9.98
CA PRO A 84 1.62 -15.52 -10.62
C PRO A 84 2.88 -15.62 -9.78
N VAL A 85 3.05 -16.75 -9.08
CA VAL A 85 4.22 -17.19 -8.30
C VAL A 85 5.33 -16.13 -8.28
N LEU A 86 5.52 -15.48 -7.12
CA LEU A 86 6.51 -14.41 -6.94
C LEU A 86 7.87 -14.88 -7.50
N LYS A 87 8.21 -14.39 -8.68
CA LYS A 87 9.52 -14.65 -9.29
C LYS A 87 10.60 -13.95 -8.49
N THR A 88 11.65 -14.67 -8.17
CA THR A 88 12.87 -14.19 -7.54
C THR A 88 13.54 -13.08 -8.35
N ARG A 89 14.39 -12.28 -7.70
CA ARG A 89 15.13 -11.17 -8.34
C ARG A 89 16.03 -11.66 -9.49
N SER A 90 16.53 -12.89 -9.39
CA SER A 90 17.30 -13.59 -10.42
C SER A 90 16.44 -13.97 -11.64
N GLU A 91 15.24 -14.51 -11.42
CA GLU A 91 14.28 -14.82 -12.49
C GLU A 91 13.84 -13.54 -13.24
N LYS A 92 13.67 -12.43 -12.51
CA LYS A 92 13.33 -11.12 -13.08
C LYS A 92 14.46 -10.49 -13.91
N ARG A 93 15.73 -10.86 -13.65
CA ARG A 93 16.89 -10.43 -14.45
C ARG A 93 17.01 -11.22 -15.75
N LEU A 94 16.74 -12.52 -15.71
CA LEU A 94 16.81 -13.41 -16.89
C LEU A 94 15.75 -13.08 -17.95
N GLU A 95 14.58 -12.59 -17.55
CA GLU A 95 13.55 -12.10 -18.50
C GLU A 95 13.93 -10.80 -19.21
N LYS A 96 14.85 -10.02 -18.63
CA LYS A 96 15.27 -8.73 -19.18
C LYS A 96 16.23 -8.90 -20.36
N ASP A 97 16.97 -10.00 -20.37
CA ASP A 97 17.99 -10.31 -21.37
C ASP A 97 17.46 -11.18 -22.53
N GLN A 98 16.20 -11.63 -22.48
CA GLN A 98 15.58 -12.53 -23.46
C GLN A 98 14.32 -11.96 -24.14
N LYS A 99 14.24 -10.64 -24.40
CA LYS A 99 13.21 -10.14 -25.32
C LYS A 99 13.74 -10.10 -26.75
N PRO A 100 13.31 -11.01 -27.65
CA PRO A 100 13.37 -10.74 -29.08
C PRO A 100 12.32 -9.69 -29.47
N ASP A 101 12.68 -8.97 -30.53
CA ASP A 101 11.93 -7.90 -31.18
C ASP A 101 10.63 -8.41 -31.84
N PHE A 102 9.62 -7.52 -31.83
CA PHE A 102 8.29 -7.51 -32.44
C PHE A 102 7.59 -8.81 -32.93
N GLY A 103 6.38 -9.02 -32.40
CA GLY A 103 5.19 -9.23 -33.26
C GLY A 103 4.44 -10.58 -33.17
N LYS A 104 3.33 -10.62 -32.42
CA LYS A 104 1.97 -10.87 -32.95
C LYS A 104 0.91 -10.90 -31.83
N LYS A 105 -0.20 -10.23 -32.17
CA LYS A 105 -1.43 -10.00 -31.42
C LYS A 105 -2.08 -11.29 -30.90
N LEU A 106 -2.74 -11.21 -29.75
CA LEU A 106 -4.12 -11.66 -29.61
C LEU A 106 -4.94 -10.57 -28.90
N LYS A 107 -6.00 -10.15 -29.59
CA LYS A 107 -6.86 -9.00 -29.28
C LYS A 107 -7.63 -9.24 -27.97
N LYS A 108 -7.68 -8.23 -27.11
CA LYS A 108 -8.90 -7.95 -26.36
C LYS A 108 -9.13 -6.44 -26.32
N GLU A 109 -10.16 -6.04 -27.05
CA GLU A 109 -10.61 -4.66 -27.18
C GLU A 109 -11.09 -4.13 -25.83
N LYS A 110 -10.50 -3.03 -25.39
CA LYS A 110 -11.22 -1.98 -24.67
C LYS A 110 -10.87 -0.66 -25.34
N LEU A 111 -11.88 -0.07 -25.98
CA LEU A 111 -11.82 1.25 -26.58
C LEU A 111 -11.66 2.33 -25.49
N PHE A 112 -10.74 3.27 -25.78
CA PHE A 112 -10.72 4.69 -25.44
C PHE A 112 -10.74 5.08 -23.94
N THR A 113 -9.84 5.94 -23.46
CA THR A 113 -9.65 7.30 -23.95
C THR A 113 -8.26 7.86 -23.58
N GLU A 114 -7.75 8.67 -24.49
CA GLU A 114 -6.77 9.75 -24.38
C GLU A 114 -5.99 9.92 -23.07
N SER A 115 -4.68 9.99 -23.25
CA SER A 115 -3.65 10.52 -22.35
C SER A 115 -4.05 11.85 -21.71
N LYS A 116 -4.81 11.81 -20.62
CA LYS A 116 -4.87 12.93 -19.68
C LYS A 116 -3.67 12.80 -18.75
N LYS A 117 -2.82 13.84 -18.71
CA LYS A 117 -1.79 13.99 -17.69
C LYS A 117 -2.44 13.73 -16.32
N PRO A 118 -1.76 13.04 -15.39
CA PRO A 118 -2.32 12.80 -14.06
C PRO A 118 -2.69 14.15 -13.43
N LYS A 119 -3.95 14.29 -13.01
CA LYS A 119 -4.42 15.50 -12.33
C LYS A 119 -3.69 15.58 -10.99
N VAL A 120 -3.11 16.75 -10.68
CA VAL A 120 -2.44 17.01 -9.40
C VAL A 120 -3.50 17.35 -8.36
N GLY A 121 -3.32 16.84 -7.15
CA GLY A 121 -4.10 17.13 -5.96
C GLY A 121 -3.19 17.47 -4.79
N TYR A 122 -3.77 17.69 -3.61
CA TYR A 122 -3.05 18.17 -2.44
C TYR A 122 -3.41 17.37 -1.19
N CYS A 123 -2.44 17.13 -0.32
CA CYS A 123 -2.69 16.47 0.96
C CYS A 123 -3.59 17.34 1.83
N ILE A 124 -4.73 16.80 2.28
CA ILE A 124 -5.70 17.57 3.08
C ILE A 124 -5.15 17.99 4.45
N ARG A 125 -4.08 17.35 4.93
CA ARG A 125 -3.45 17.67 6.23
C ARG A 125 -2.26 18.63 6.13
N THR A 126 -1.41 18.43 5.12
CA THR A 126 -0.12 19.14 4.99
C THR A 126 -0.09 20.13 3.83
N GLY A 127 -1.00 20.02 2.86
CA GLY A 127 -1.01 20.83 1.64
C GLY A 127 0.03 20.39 0.59
N GLU A 128 0.76 19.30 0.83
CA GLU A 128 1.75 18.75 -0.10
C GLU A 128 1.12 18.26 -1.41
N GLU A 129 1.79 18.47 -2.55
CA GLU A 129 1.32 17.98 -3.86
C GLU A 129 1.37 16.45 -3.96
N ILE A 130 0.25 15.85 -4.32
CA ILE A 130 0.06 14.41 -4.47
C ILE A 130 -0.80 14.12 -5.71
N PRO A 131 -0.88 12.88 -6.20
CA PRO A 131 -1.84 12.54 -7.25
C PRO A 131 -3.28 12.82 -6.81
N PHE A 132 -4.09 13.44 -7.67
CA PHE A 132 -5.50 13.71 -7.36
C PHE A 132 -6.29 12.40 -7.31
N ASN A 133 -6.61 11.96 -6.11
CA ASN A 133 -7.48 10.83 -5.82
C ASN A 133 -8.27 11.12 -4.53
N PRO A 134 -9.57 11.44 -4.61
CA PRO A 134 -10.41 11.68 -3.44
C PRO A 134 -10.47 10.50 -2.46
N GLU A 135 -10.20 9.26 -2.89
CA GLU A 135 -10.12 8.10 -1.99
C GLU A 135 -8.78 8.04 -1.22
N ARG A 136 -7.78 8.80 -1.66
CA ARG A 136 -6.44 8.88 -1.06
C ARG A 136 -5.99 10.34 -0.91
N PRO A 137 -6.65 11.13 -0.05
CA PRO A 137 -6.42 12.57 0.05
C PRO A 137 -5.21 12.96 0.91
N PHE A 138 -4.45 11.98 1.41
CA PHE A 138 -3.28 12.19 2.27
C PHE A 138 -1.98 11.86 1.55
N SER A 139 -0.90 12.57 1.88
CA SER A 139 0.45 12.08 1.60
C SER A 139 0.82 10.91 2.53
N TYR A 140 1.86 10.17 2.18
CA TYR A 140 2.24 8.94 2.88
C TYR A 140 2.40 9.15 4.40
N ASN A 141 3.13 10.19 4.81
CA ASN A 141 3.36 10.50 6.21
C ASN A 141 2.07 10.92 6.93
N ALA A 142 1.24 11.74 6.28
CA ALA A 142 -0.04 12.18 6.85
C ALA A 142 -1.00 10.98 7.04
N TYR A 143 -1.02 10.04 6.10
CA TYR A 143 -1.82 8.81 6.20
C TYR A 143 -1.37 7.91 7.36
N ARG A 144 -0.06 7.74 7.56
CA ARG A 144 0.50 6.95 8.68
C ARG A 144 0.06 7.46 10.06
N SER A 145 -0.08 8.78 10.22
CA SER A 145 -0.65 9.35 11.45
C SER A 145 -2.17 9.22 11.49
N TRP A 146 -2.87 9.42 10.35
CA TRP A 146 -4.33 9.32 10.30
C TRP A 146 -4.84 7.90 10.63
N VAL A 147 -4.19 6.86 10.10
CA VAL A 147 -4.59 5.45 10.30
C VAL A 147 -4.49 4.98 11.75
N GLN A 148 -3.78 5.71 12.62
CA GLN A 148 -3.77 5.40 14.05
C GLN A 148 -5.10 5.75 14.73
N PHE A 149 -5.83 6.73 14.19
CA PHE A 149 -7.09 7.21 14.73
C PHE A 149 -8.29 6.77 13.88
N GLU A 150 -8.09 6.55 12.58
CA GLU A 150 -9.10 6.18 11.57
C GLU A 150 -10.38 7.03 11.63
N ASN A 151 -10.27 8.27 12.08
CA ASN A 151 -11.40 9.17 12.21
C ASN A 151 -11.68 9.84 10.85
N TYR A 152 -12.70 9.33 10.16
CA TYR A 152 -13.09 9.78 8.82
C TYR A 152 -13.65 11.20 8.79
N ASP A 153 -14.20 11.67 9.90
CA ASP A 153 -14.82 13.00 10.04
C ASP A 153 -13.89 14.01 10.70
N PHE A 154 -12.64 13.63 10.97
CA PHE A 154 -11.67 14.54 11.56
C PHE A 154 -11.46 15.78 10.66
N PRO A 155 -11.59 17.00 11.19
CA PRO A 155 -11.46 18.22 10.42
C PRO A 155 -9.99 18.47 10.03
N GLU A 156 -9.75 18.47 8.73
CA GLU A 156 -8.44 18.69 8.11
C GLU A 156 -8.28 20.13 7.60
N LYS A 157 -7.05 20.50 7.25
CA LYS A 157 -6.64 21.90 7.05
C LYS A 157 -6.68 22.38 5.60
N TYR A 158 -6.68 21.50 4.61
CA TYR A 158 -6.54 21.81 3.20
C TYR A 158 -7.55 21.07 2.31
N CYS A 159 -7.83 21.63 1.14
CA CYS A 159 -8.64 21.02 0.09
C CYS A 159 -7.80 20.15 -0.86
N HIS A 160 -8.28 18.93 -1.13
CA HIS A 160 -7.57 18.00 -2.01
C HIS A 160 -7.51 18.46 -3.47
N GLU A 161 -8.53 19.19 -3.94
CA GLU A 161 -8.57 19.67 -5.32
C GLU A 161 -7.77 20.96 -5.54
N THR A 162 -7.79 21.87 -4.58
CA THR A 162 -7.28 23.23 -4.77
C THR A 162 -6.04 23.56 -3.96
N GLY A 163 -5.68 22.74 -2.96
CA GLY A 163 -4.57 23.01 -2.04
C GLY A 163 -4.82 24.18 -1.08
N LYS A 164 -5.97 24.85 -1.18
CA LYS A 164 -6.32 25.99 -0.31
C LYS A 164 -6.69 25.53 1.08
N ALA A 165 -6.46 26.39 2.07
CA ALA A 165 -6.89 26.15 3.44
C ALA A 165 -8.41 25.92 3.49
N SER A 166 -8.82 24.80 4.09
CA SER A 166 -10.22 24.40 4.26
C SER A 166 -10.81 24.81 5.59
N ASN A 167 -9.99 25.27 6.55
CA ASN A 167 -10.41 25.70 7.88
C ASN A 167 -11.30 24.65 8.59
N GLY A 168 -10.94 23.37 8.48
CA GLY A 168 -11.67 22.27 9.12
C GLY A 168 -12.91 21.80 8.36
N LYS A 169 -13.19 22.33 7.16
CA LYS A 169 -14.35 21.93 6.34
C LYS A 169 -14.10 20.71 5.45
N THR A 170 -12.90 20.16 5.47
CA THR A 170 -12.53 18.94 4.75
C THR A 170 -12.22 17.84 5.75
N SER A 171 -12.44 16.59 5.36
CA SER A 171 -12.08 15.41 6.14
C SER A 171 -11.68 14.27 5.20
N MET A 172 -11.30 13.10 5.72
CA MET A 172 -11.08 11.92 4.88
C MET A 172 -12.36 11.54 4.11
N ALA A 173 -13.53 11.65 4.74
CA ALA A 173 -14.82 11.40 4.08
C ALA A 173 -15.19 12.48 3.06
N ASN A 174 -14.77 13.73 3.29
CA ASN A 174 -15.08 14.88 2.43
C ASN A 174 -13.82 15.71 2.12
N PRO A 175 -12.92 15.23 1.25
CA PRO A 175 -11.60 15.84 1.06
C PRO A 175 -11.61 17.08 0.15
N ILE A 176 -12.72 17.37 -0.52
CA ILE A 176 -12.87 18.49 -1.44
C ILE A 176 -13.84 19.51 -0.86
N LEU A 177 -13.39 20.76 -0.77
CA LEU A 177 -14.26 21.89 -0.43
C LEU A 177 -15.33 22.05 -1.52
N LYS A 178 -16.60 21.82 -1.16
CA LYS A 178 -17.73 22.25 -2.00
C LYS A 178 -17.74 23.77 -2.02
N ASN A 179 -17.24 24.37 -3.10
CA ASN A 179 -17.35 25.80 -3.28
C ASN A 179 -18.83 26.13 -3.53
N SER A 180 -19.47 26.86 -2.62
CA SER A 180 -20.89 27.22 -2.69
C SER A 180 -21.19 28.32 -3.71
N TYR A 181 -20.50 28.33 -4.85
CA TYR A 181 -20.63 29.33 -5.92
C TYR A 181 -20.66 28.69 -7.32
N SER A 182 -21.50 27.67 -7.54
CA SER A 182 -21.91 27.28 -8.90
C SER A 182 -23.39 26.86 -8.97
N SER A 183 -24.27 27.73 -8.49
CA SER A 183 -25.71 27.62 -8.74
C SER A 183 -26.25 28.89 -9.41
N TRP A 184 -25.61 29.35 -10.49
CA TRP A 184 -26.22 30.22 -11.51
C TRP A 184 -25.39 30.13 -12.81
N ARG A 185 -25.75 29.20 -13.68
CA ARG A 185 -25.84 29.35 -15.15
C ARG A 185 -26.40 28.09 -15.78
#